data_AF-A0A1T5LXH5-F1
#
_entry.id   AF-A0A1T5LXH5-F1
#
_cell.length_a   1.000
_cell.length_b   1.000
_cell.length_c   1.000
_cell.angle_alpha   90.00
_cell.angle_beta   90.00
_cell.angle_gamma   90.00
#
_symmetry.space_group_name_H-M   'P 1'
#
loop_
_entity.id
_entity.type
_entity.pdbx_description
1 polymer ?
#
loop_
_entity_poly.entity_id
_entity_poly.type
_entity_poly.pdbx_seq_one_letter_code
_entity_poly.pdbx_strand_id
1 'polypeptide(L)'
;MTSNQGVVQDVAAQDVIVPTAEQLHWQRLEVGMFFHFGINTFHAKEWSDGSLPASSFDPTELDADEWVALAVAAGATYVVLTAKHHDGFCLWPTATTDYSVASSPWRDGKGDVVAEVAAACRAAGIGLGLYLSPWDRNHPAYQDPEAYADVYVAQLTELCTRYGPLVELWFDGAGSEGYSYDWARTMEVAHTHQPQAMVFNMGAPTIRWVGNEDGLASDPVEYVVHHTQMSNYTVVSTQFAEALYLPPECDVSVRRGWFWAEDDEPKSLEHLLAIYYRSVGLGANLLLNVPPDRRGRIDAADAAVVTAFGDEVRARFGDPVAAAVTRTGDTTWRADLGDEPVKLDHVLVREDLTAGQRVARHEVRLGGTLVAAGGTVGAGRLHVVDAPATRELEIELEGPDARLAEVLVYRTGHRTAPVVPEDYTAPTDYPED
;
A
#
# COMPACT_ATOMS: atom_id res chain seq x y z
N MET A 1 7.68 59.68 25.92
CA MET A 1 8.03 59.17 24.57
C MET A 1 9.11 58.12 24.76
N THR A 2 8.70 56.89 25.00
CA THR A 2 9.60 55.74 25.12
C THR A 2 9.18 54.76 24.04
N SER A 3 10.10 54.61 23.10
CA SER A 3 10.04 53.75 21.93
C SER A 3 9.87 52.29 22.34
N ASN A 4 8.77 51.67 21.91
CA ASN A 4 8.60 50.22 21.96
C ASN A 4 9.06 49.67 20.61
N GLN A 5 10.32 49.22 20.53
CA GLN A 5 10.78 48.42 19.40
C GLN A 5 10.17 47.03 19.53
N GLY A 6 9.28 46.68 18.60
CA GLY A 6 8.72 45.35 18.49
C GLY A 6 9.83 44.36 18.18
N VAL A 7 9.95 43.34 19.03
CA VAL A 7 10.68 42.12 18.71
C VAL A 7 9.87 41.43 17.62
N VAL A 8 10.38 41.47 16.39
CA VAL A 8 9.98 40.53 15.34
C VAL A 8 10.53 39.20 15.82
N GLN A 9 9.66 38.33 16.34
CA GLN A 9 10.00 36.93 16.51
C GLN A 9 10.13 36.37 15.09
N ASP A 10 11.36 36.05 14.70
CA ASP A 10 11.62 35.10 13.63
C ASP A 10 10.77 33.86 13.92
N VAL A 11 9.77 33.60 13.08
CA VAL A 11 9.12 32.30 13.03
C VAL A 11 10.22 31.36 12.57
N ALA A 12 10.79 30.59 13.50
CA ALA A 12 11.74 29.53 13.16
C ALA A 12 11.13 28.73 12.01
N ALA A 13 11.87 28.60 10.91
CA ALA A 13 11.49 27.71 9.83
C ALA A 13 11.17 26.35 10.45
N GLN A 14 9.91 25.92 10.36
CA GLN A 14 9.56 24.55 10.72
C GLN A 14 10.46 23.65 9.87
N ASP A 15 11.28 22.83 10.51
CA ASP A 15 12.08 21.82 9.82
C ASP A 15 11.10 20.96 9.02
N VAL A 16 11.14 21.09 7.70
CA VAL A 16 10.27 20.30 6.84
C VAL A 16 10.78 18.88 6.85
N ILE A 17 9.89 17.97 7.23
CA ILE A 17 10.20 16.55 7.29
C ILE A 17 10.28 16.03 5.86
N VAL A 18 11.43 15.44 5.53
CA VAL A 18 11.75 14.93 4.20
C VAL A 18 11.71 13.39 4.19
N PRO A 19 11.33 12.76 3.06
CA PRO A 19 11.36 11.32 2.94
C PRO A 19 12.78 10.76 2.91
N THR A 20 12.92 9.50 3.33
CA THR A 20 14.13 8.71 3.04
C THR A 20 14.18 8.30 1.57
N ALA A 21 15.35 7.83 1.11
CA ALA A 21 15.50 7.32 -0.26
C ALA A 21 14.62 6.07 -0.49
N GLU A 22 14.45 5.26 0.54
CA GLU A 22 13.65 4.04 0.56
C GLU A 22 12.15 4.38 0.49
N GLN A 23 11.68 5.40 1.21
CA GLN A 23 10.29 5.89 1.10
C GLN A 23 9.98 6.43 -0.30
N LEU A 24 10.90 7.22 -0.87
CA LEU A 24 10.77 7.68 -2.25
C LEU A 24 10.76 6.51 -3.24
N HIS A 25 11.53 5.45 -2.98
CA HIS A 25 11.52 4.25 -3.81
C HIS A 25 10.18 3.52 -3.71
N TRP A 26 9.68 3.29 -2.51
CA TRP A 26 8.39 2.64 -2.28
C TRP A 26 7.22 3.41 -2.91
N GLN A 27 7.20 4.74 -2.84
CA GLN A 27 6.17 5.55 -3.51
C GLN A 27 6.17 5.40 -5.04
N ARG A 28 7.29 5.01 -5.66
CA ARG A 28 7.37 4.73 -7.10
C ARG A 28 6.90 3.32 -7.47
N LEU A 29 6.69 2.45 -6.49
CA LEU A 29 6.18 1.10 -6.72
C LEU A 29 4.69 1.12 -7.08
N GLU A 30 3.95 2.12 -6.57
CA GLU A 30 2.54 2.46 -6.81
C GLU A 30 1.52 1.36 -6.50
N VAL A 31 1.66 0.16 -7.09
CA VAL A 31 0.74 -0.97 -6.96
C VAL A 31 1.49 -2.18 -6.41
N GLY A 32 0.98 -2.74 -5.31
CA GLY A 32 1.33 -4.03 -4.74
C GLY A 32 0.13 -5.00 -4.77
N MET A 33 0.40 -6.29 -4.61
CA MET A 33 -0.63 -7.32 -4.45
C MET A 33 -0.51 -8.04 -3.12
N PHE A 34 -1.61 -8.16 -2.37
CA PHE A 34 -1.66 -8.89 -1.11
C PHE A 34 -2.21 -10.30 -1.34
N PHE A 35 -1.63 -11.29 -0.67
CA PHE A 35 -2.17 -12.64 -0.60
C PHE A 35 -2.50 -13.00 0.86
N HIS A 36 -3.79 -12.96 1.19
CA HIS A 36 -4.34 -13.61 2.38
C HIS A 36 -4.59 -15.08 2.09
N PHE A 37 -3.73 -15.93 2.65
CA PHE A 37 -3.79 -17.37 2.49
C PHE A 37 -3.34 -18.05 3.77
N GLY A 38 -4.01 -19.14 4.15
CA GLY A 38 -3.69 -19.82 5.40
C GLY A 38 -4.79 -20.76 5.83
N ILE A 39 -4.76 -21.17 7.10
CA ILE A 39 -5.72 -22.13 7.61
C ILE A 39 -7.16 -21.63 7.48
N ASN A 40 -7.40 -20.33 7.62
CA ASN A 40 -8.74 -19.73 7.50
C ASN A 40 -9.38 -19.93 6.11
N THR A 41 -8.58 -20.00 5.03
CA THR A 41 -9.05 -20.32 3.66
C THR A 41 -9.83 -21.65 3.63
N PHE A 42 -9.38 -22.65 4.38
CA PHE A 42 -9.97 -23.99 4.42
C PHE A 42 -11.27 -24.05 5.23
N HIS A 43 -11.54 -23.02 6.03
CA HIS A 43 -12.71 -22.95 6.91
C HIS A 43 -13.66 -21.80 6.56
N ALA A 44 -13.40 -21.06 5.47
CA ALA A 44 -14.18 -19.89 5.04
C ALA A 44 -14.37 -18.88 6.19
N LYS A 45 -13.28 -18.62 6.91
CA LYS A 45 -13.24 -17.66 8.01
C LYS A 45 -12.41 -16.47 7.58
N GLU A 46 -12.81 -15.28 8.02
CA GLU A 46 -11.89 -14.14 8.01
C GLU A 46 -10.89 -14.35 9.13
N TRP A 47 -11.37 -14.51 10.36
CA TRP A 47 -10.57 -14.75 11.55
C TRP A 47 -10.98 -16.06 12.23
N SER A 48 -10.02 -16.82 12.72
CA SER A 48 -10.25 -17.95 13.62
C SER A 48 -9.54 -17.75 14.94
N ASP A 49 -9.98 -18.46 15.97
CA ASP A 49 -9.47 -18.37 17.35
C ASP A 49 -8.16 -19.13 17.60
N GLY A 50 -7.46 -19.53 16.54
CA GLY A 50 -6.23 -20.32 16.63
C GLY A 50 -6.44 -21.77 17.06
N SER A 51 -7.69 -22.26 17.16
CA SER A 51 -8.01 -23.65 17.54
C SER A 51 -8.16 -24.61 16.36
N LEU A 52 -8.21 -24.09 15.13
CA LEU A 52 -8.30 -24.92 13.93
C LEU A 52 -7.10 -25.88 13.85
N PRO A 53 -7.30 -27.16 13.46
CA PRO A 53 -6.19 -28.10 13.46
C PRO A 53 -5.24 -27.84 12.29
N ALA A 54 -3.92 -27.76 12.53
CA ALA A 54 -2.89 -27.60 11.49
C ALA A 54 -3.04 -28.61 10.33
N SER A 55 -3.59 -29.79 10.61
CA SER A 55 -3.87 -30.83 9.60
C SER A 55 -4.96 -30.46 8.58
N SER A 56 -5.71 -29.37 8.80
CA SER A 56 -6.72 -28.86 7.88
C SER A 56 -6.16 -27.93 6.79
N PHE A 57 -4.89 -27.54 6.90
CA PHE A 57 -4.18 -26.86 5.82
C PHE A 57 -3.65 -27.91 4.83
N ASP A 58 -4.31 -28.05 3.67
CA ASP A 58 -3.92 -29.04 2.65
C ASP A 58 -4.27 -28.58 1.22
N PRO A 59 -3.63 -27.52 0.69
CA PRO A 59 -3.90 -27.10 -0.67
C PRO A 59 -3.44 -28.15 -1.67
N THR A 60 -4.33 -28.52 -2.58
CA THR A 60 -4.12 -29.65 -3.51
C THR A 60 -3.25 -29.32 -4.71
N GLU A 61 -3.21 -28.04 -5.12
CA GLU A 61 -2.65 -27.59 -6.39
C GLU A 61 -1.86 -26.26 -6.24
N LEU A 62 -1.37 -25.94 -5.04
CA LEU A 62 -0.70 -24.68 -4.75
C LEU A 62 0.36 -24.32 -5.81
N ASP A 63 0.23 -23.11 -6.36
CA ASP A 63 1.09 -22.60 -7.44
C ASP A 63 1.39 -21.12 -7.23
N ALA A 64 2.49 -20.83 -6.52
CA ALA A 64 2.90 -19.46 -6.25
C ALA A 64 3.34 -18.70 -7.52
N ASP A 65 3.76 -19.40 -8.57
CA ASP A 65 4.10 -18.78 -9.86
C ASP A 65 2.84 -18.21 -10.52
N GLU A 66 1.70 -18.89 -10.42
CA GLU A 66 0.40 -18.35 -10.87
C GLU A 66 0.05 -17.05 -10.13
N TRP A 67 0.19 -17.02 -8.80
CA TRP A 67 -0.17 -15.87 -7.99
C TRP A 67 0.66 -14.65 -8.39
N VAL A 68 1.98 -14.83 -8.48
CA VAL A 68 2.91 -13.77 -8.86
C VAL A 68 2.72 -13.36 -10.33
N ALA A 69 2.42 -14.29 -11.23
CA ALA A 69 2.12 -13.95 -12.62
C ALA A 69 0.87 -13.07 -12.74
N LEU A 70 -0.18 -13.34 -11.94
CA LEU A 70 -1.36 -12.47 -11.87
C LEU A 70 -1.01 -11.09 -11.32
N ALA A 71 -0.17 -11.01 -10.28
CA ALA A 71 0.31 -9.73 -9.75
C ALA A 71 1.00 -8.89 -10.84
N VAL A 72 1.90 -9.50 -11.62
CA VAL A 72 2.57 -8.82 -12.75
C VAL A 72 1.57 -8.41 -13.84
N ALA A 73 0.58 -9.25 -14.15
CA ALA A 73 -0.45 -8.92 -15.12
C ALA A 73 -1.27 -7.70 -14.70
N ALA A 74 -1.59 -7.61 -13.40
CA ALA A 74 -2.26 -6.48 -12.76
C ALA A 74 -1.42 -5.18 -12.72
N GLY A 75 -0.13 -5.26 -13.04
CA GLY A 75 0.81 -4.13 -12.96
C GLY A 75 1.45 -3.94 -11.58
N ALA A 76 1.29 -4.91 -10.66
CA ALA A 76 1.93 -4.85 -9.35
C ALA A 76 3.46 -5.01 -9.48
N THR A 77 4.20 -4.25 -8.67
CA THR A 77 5.67 -4.25 -8.64
C THR A 77 6.23 -4.94 -7.39
N TYR A 78 5.36 -5.31 -6.46
CA TYR A 78 5.65 -6.12 -5.29
C TYR A 78 4.43 -6.93 -4.85
N VAL A 79 4.66 -7.93 -4.01
CA VAL A 79 3.59 -8.68 -3.33
C VAL A 79 3.82 -8.68 -1.83
N VAL A 80 2.76 -8.75 -1.04
CA VAL A 80 2.81 -9.00 0.41
C VAL A 80 2.10 -10.34 0.67
N LEU A 81 2.75 -11.25 1.39
CA LEU A 81 2.15 -12.53 1.80
C LEU A 81 1.88 -12.54 3.30
N THR A 82 0.71 -13.02 3.70
CA THR A 82 0.37 -13.36 5.10
C THR A 82 1.18 -14.56 5.60
N ALA A 83 2.43 -14.33 5.99
CA ALA A 83 3.30 -15.39 6.51
C ALA A 83 2.71 -16.03 7.79
N LYS A 84 2.05 -15.21 8.62
CA LYS A 84 1.23 -15.65 9.76
C LYS A 84 0.10 -14.64 9.98
N HIS A 85 -1.15 -15.10 10.01
CA HIS A 85 -2.31 -14.28 10.33
C HIS A 85 -2.66 -14.31 11.83
N HIS A 86 -3.74 -13.65 12.27
CA HIS A 86 -4.15 -13.58 13.68
C HIS A 86 -4.34 -14.95 14.36
N ASP A 87 -4.69 -15.97 13.56
CA ASP A 87 -4.87 -17.33 14.05
C ASP A 87 -3.56 -17.98 14.54
N GLY A 88 -2.39 -17.42 14.20
CA GLY A 88 -1.07 -17.90 14.59
C GLY A 88 -0.48 -19.00 13.70
N PHE A 89 -1.19 -19.48 12.68
CA PHE A 89 -0.69 -20.55 11.80
C PHE A 89 0.42 -20.01 10.88
N CYS A 90 1.62 -20.57 10.99
CA CYS A 90 2.78 -20.10 10.23
C CYS A 90 2.90 -20.82 8.87
N LEU A 91 2.98 -20.04 7.78
CA LEU A 91 3.11 -20.54 6.41
C LEU A 91 4.52 -21.03 6.02
N TRP A 92 5.45 -20.99 6.96
CA TRP A 92 6.80 -21.53 6.81
C TRP A 92 7.12 -22.49 7.95
N PRO A 93 8.06 -23.44 7.77
CA PRO A 93 8.50 -24.34 8.82
C PRO A 93 9.40 -23.58 9.81
N THR A 94 8.74 -22.85 10.72
CA THR A 94 9.38 -22.12 11.81
C THR A 94 9.87 -23.07 12.90
N ALA A 95 10.96 -22.70 13.58
CA ALA A 95 11.43 -23.44 14.75
C ALA A 95 10.69 -23.05 16.04
N THR A 96 9.81 -22.05 16.01
CA THR A 96 9.24 -21.45 17.23
C THR A 96 7.91 -22.07 17.68
N THR A 97 7.21 -22.79 16.81
CA THR A 97 5.93 -23.44 17.11
C THR A 97 5.66 -24.63 16.19
N ASP A 98 4.94 -25.63 16.70
CA ASP A 98 4.42 -26.73 15.90
C ASP A 98 3.19 -26.30 15.07
N TYR A 99 2.58 -25.14 15.34
CA TYR A 99 1.42 -24.63 14.61
C TYR A 99 1.83 -23.93 13.30
N SER A 100 2.33 -24.75 12.37
CA SER A 100 2.83 -24.30 11.06
C SER A 100 2.57 -25.35 9.98
N VAL A 101 2.91 -25.02 8.74
CA VAL A 101 2.91 -25.95 7.59
C VAL A 101 3.68 -27.24 7.86
N ALA A 102 4.66 -27.24 8.78
CA ALA A 102 5.42 -28.44 9.15
C ALA A 102 4.55 -29.52 9.83
N SER A 103 3.43 -29.13 10.43
CA SER A 103 2.44 -30.03 11.06
C SER A 103 1.22 -30.29 10.20
N SER A 104 1.23 -29.82 8.95
CA SER A 104 0.17 -30.03 7.97
C SER A 104 0.49 -31.22 7.04
N PRO A 105 -0.50 -31.87 6.42
CA PRO A 105 -0.26 -32.91 5.41
C PRO A 105 0.36 -32.35 4.12
N TRP A 106 0.22 -31.04 3.88
CA TRP A 106 0.67 -30.40 2.66
C TRP A 106 2.18 -30.64 2.42
N ARG A 107 2.50 -31.17 1.23
CA ARG A 107 3.86 -31.59 0.84
C ARG A 107 4.54 -32.49 1.90
N ASP A 108 3.78 -33.39 2.52
CA ASP A 108 4.24 -34.28 3.59
C ASP A 108 4.88 -33.52 4.77
N GLY A 109 4.37 -32.34 5.12
CA GLY A 109 4.89 -31.48 6.19
C GLY A 109 6.24 -30.82 5.87
N LYS A 110 6.64 -30.79 4.59
CA LYS A 110 7.93 -30.22 4.14
C LYS A 110 7.76 -28.97 3.29
N GLY A 111 6.52 -28.50 3.11
CA GLY A 111 6.25 -27.30 2.35
C GLY A 111 6.67 -26.04 3.07
N ASP A 112 6.89 -24.98 2.29
CA ASP A 112 7.23 -23.64 2.76
C ASP A 112 6.63 -22.65 1.75
N VAL A 113 5.44 -22.12 2.05
CA VAL A 113 4.72 -21.22 1.13
C VAL A 113 5.50 -19.92 0.96
N VAL A 114 6.13 -19.43 2.04
CA VAL A 114 6.95 -18.22 1.99
C VAL A 114 8.13 -18.40 1.03
N ALA A 115 8.79 -19.56 1.04
CA ALA A 115 9.85 -19.88 0.09
C ALA A 115 9.36 -19.96 -1.36
N GLU A 116 8.19 -20.56 -1.61
CA GLU A 116 7.61 -20.66 -2.96
C GLU A 116 7.25 -19.28 -3.52
N VAL A 117 6.59 -18.43 -2.73
CA VAL A 117 6.27 -17.05 -3.15
C VAL A 117 7.53 -16.20 -3.32
N ALA A 118 8.52 -16.33 -2.43
CA ALA A 118 9.80 -15.63 -2.57
C ALA A 118 10.56 -16.04 -3.84
N ALA A 119 10.49 -17.31 -4.22
CA ALA A 119 11.07 -17.81 -5.46
C ALA A 119 10.36 -17.25 -6.70
N ALA A 120 9.02 -17.27 -6.70
CA ALA A 120 8.20 -16.73 -7.78
C ALA A 120 8.45 -15.22 -7.97
N CYS A 121 8.48 -14.43 -6.90
CA CYS A 121 8.79 -12.99 -6.96
C CYS A 121 10.15 -12.71 -7.60
N ARG A 122 11.17 -13.45 -7.18
CA ARG A 122 12.53 -13.33 -7.74
C ARG A 122 12.59 -13.75 -9.20
N ALA A 123 11.84 -14.77 -9.61
CA ALA A 123 11.77 -15.18 -11.02
C ALA A 123 11.06 -14.12 -11.88
N ALA A 124 10.03 -13.47 -11.35
CA ALA A 124 9.29 -12.40 -12.02
C ALA A 124 9.98 -11.03 -11.96
N GLY A 125 10.94 -10.83 -11.06
CA GLY A 125 11.65 -9.57 -10.87
C GLY A 125 10.85 -8.51 -10.11
N ILE A 126 9.92 -8.93 -9.24
CA ILE A 126 9.12 -8.04 -8.39
C ILE A 126 9.51 -8.19 -6.91
N GLY A 127 9.18 -7.18 -6.10
CA GLY A 127 9.46 -7.15 -4.67
C GLY A 127 8.66 -8.16 -3.85
N LEU A 128 9.21 -8.58 -2.72
CA LEU A 128 8.52 -9.40 -1.71
C LEU A 128 8.38 -8.60 -0.41
N GLY A 129 7.16 -8.52 0.12
CA GLY A 129 6.85 -8.10 1.46
C GLY A 129 6.21 -9.25 2.25
N LEU A 130 6.27 -9.18 3.56
CA LEU A 130 5.70 -10.20 4.45
C LEU A 130 4.87 -9.55 5.54
N TYR A 131 3.65 -10.05 5.68
CA TYR A 131 2.79 -9.77 6.82
C TYR A 131 3.08 -10.80 7.92
N LEU A 132 3.32 -10.29 9.12
CA LEU A 132 3.48 -11.08 10.34
C LEU A 132 2.56 -10.49 11.39
N SER A 133 1.46 -11.18 11.71
CA SER A 133 0.51 -10.66 12.68
C SER A 133 1.14 -10.50 14.06
N PRO A 134 1.12 -9.30 14.67
CA PRO A 134 1.52 -9.13 16.06
C PRO A 134 0.61 -9.91 17.00
N TRP A 135 -0.71 -9.81 16.78
CA TRP A 135 -1.70 -10.57 17.52
C TRP A 135 -1.66 -12.06 17.12
N ASP A 136 -1.52 -12.93 18.12
CA ASP A 136 -1.46 -14.38 17.92
C ASP A 136 -2.44 -15.08 18.86
N ARG A 137 -3.47 -15.69 18.27
CA ARG A 137 -4.55 -16.37 18.98
C ARG A 137 -4.21 -17.82 19.34
N ASN A 138 -3.06 -18.35 18.90
CA ASN A 138 -2.64 -19.74 19.13
C ASN A 138 -1.51 -19.86 20.16
N HIS A 139 -0.48 -19.03 20.05
CA HIS A 139 0.76 -19.25 20.79
C HIS A 139 0.56 -19.05 22.29
N PRO A 140 0.84 -20.04 23.16
CA PRO A 140 0.53 -19.96 24.59
C PRO A 140 1.27 -18.83 25.32
N ALA A 141 2.47 -18.48 24.84
CA ALA A 141 3.23 -17.36 25.39
C ALA A 141 2.57 -15.99 25.14
N TYR A 142 1.61 -15.86 24.22
CA TYR A 142 0.98 -14.57 23.92
C TYR A 142 0.39 -13.90 25.16
N GLN A 143 -0.05 -14.66 26.17
CA GLN A 143 -0.54 -14.09 27.43
C GLN A 143 0.52 -13.36 28.27
N ASP A 144 1.80 -13.59 27.98
CA ASP A 144 2.96 -12.96 28.60
C ASP A 144 3.75 -12.16 27.55
N PRO A 145 3.59 -10.82 27.52
CA PRO A 145 4.30 -9.93 26.59
C PRO A 145 5.81 -10.14 26.48
N GLU A 146 6.49 -10.41 27.61
CA GLU A 146 7.95 -10.57 27.60
C GLU A 146 8.34 -11.91 26.97
N ALA A 147 7.62 -12.98 27.32
CA ALA A 147 7.86 -14.31 26.74
C ALA A 147 7.47 -14.37 25.26
N TYR A 148 6.39 -13.73 24.85
CA TYR A 148 5.98 -13.69 23.44
C TYR A 148 6.91 -12.82 22.59
N ALA A 149 7.50 -11.76 23.14
CA ALA A 149 8.50 -10.96 22.43
C ALA A 149 9.68 -11.81 21.93
N ASP A 150 10.14 -12.79 22.72
CA ASP A 150 11.19 -13.72 22.29
C ASP A 150 10.77 -14.54 21.05
N VAL A 151 9.53 -15.05 21.06
CA VAL A 151 8.96 -15.83 19.97
C VAL A 151 8.82 -14.97 18.72
N TYR A 152 8.25 -13.78 18.87
CA TYR A 152 7.99 -12.86 17.76
C TYR A 152 9.29 -12.39 17.10
N VAL A 153 10.30 -12.04 17.91
CA VAL A 153 11.64 -11.67 17.41
C VAL A 153 12.30 -12.84 16.69
N ALA A 154 12.17 -14.06 17.19
CA ALA A 154 12.71 -15.24 16.52
C ALA A 154 12.02 -15.51 15.17
N GLN A 155 10.69 -15.42 15.12
CA GLN A 155 9.91 -15.54 13.87
C GLN A 155 10.30 -14.47 12.86
N LEU A 156 10.35 -13.21 13.27
CA LEU A 156 10.75 -12.11 12.39
C LEU A 156 12.19 -12.30 11.90
N THR A 157 13.10 -12.78 12.74
CA THR A 157 14.49 -13.07 12.35
C THR A 157 14.54 -14.14 11.26
N GLU A 158 13.77 -15.22 11.36
CA GLU A 158 13.67 -16.24 10.32
C GLU A 158 13.18 -15.63 8.99
N LEU A 159 12.10 -14.85 9.02
CA LEU A 159 11.53 -14.20 7.85
C LEU A 159 12.51 -13.21 7.20
N CYS A 160 13.19 -12.39 8.00
CA CYS A 160 14.15 -11.39 7.53
C CYS A 160 15.48 -11.98 7.04
N THR A 161 15.78 -13.26 7.27
CA THR A 161 17.11 -13.83 6.93
C THR A 161 17.06 -14.98 5.93
N ARG A 162 15.92 -15.64 5.74
CA ARG A 162 15.81 -16.86 4.91
C ARG A 162 15.30 -16.63 3.49
N TYR A 163 14.55 -15.57 3.22
CA TYR A 163 13.75 -15.46 1.98
C TYR A 163 14.26 -14.40 0.98
N GLY A 164 15.35 -13.70 1.31
CA GLY A 164 15.96 -12.66 0.47
C GLY A 164 15.56 -11.24 0.90
N PRO A 165 15.85 -10.22 0.06
CA PRO A 165 15.49 -8.84 0.37
C PRO A 165 13.98 -8.67 0.43
N LEU A 166 13.51 -7.99 1.46
CA LEU A 166 12.12 -7.58 1.61
C LEU A 166 11.97 -6.11 1.22
N VAL A 167 10.88 -5.80 0.52
CA VAL A 167 10.44 -4.42 0.26
C VAL A 167 9.57 -3.88 1.39
N GLU A 168 8.92 -4.76 2.14
CA GLU A 168 7.94 -4.38 3.15
C GLU A 168 7.75 -5.43 4.25
N LEU A 169 7.60 -4.95 5.48
CA LEU A 169 7.19 -5.71 6.66
C LEU A 169 5.86 -5.13 7.14
N TRP A 170 4.81 -5.95 7.03
CA TRP A 170 3.44 -5.54 7.32
C TRP A 170 3.04 -5.99 8.72
N PHE A 171 2.89 -5.03 9.64
CA PHE A 171 2.53 -5.30 11.04
C PHE A 171 1.13 -4.73 11.34
N ASP A 172 0.20 -5.64 11.57
CA ASP A 172 -1.20 -5.31 11.82
C ASP A 172 -1.45 -4.67 13.19
N GLY A 173 -2.38 -3.72 13.24
CA GLY A 173 -2.88 -3.18 14.50
C GLY A 173 -4.15 -3.89 15.01
N ALA A 174 -4.86 -4.64 14.18
CA ALA A 174 -6.09 -5.32 14.59
C ALA A 174 -5.83 -6.35 15.70
N GLY A 175 -6.65 -6.28 16.77
CA GLY A 175 -6.58 -7.17 17.93
C GLY A 175 -5.41 -6.94 18.88
N SER A 176 -4.62 -5.89 18.62
CA SER A 176 -3.45 -5.51 19.40
C SER A 176 -3.77 -4.49 20.51
N GLU A 177 -5.03 -4.10 20.66
CA GLU A 177 -5.47 -3.09 21.62
C GLU A 177 -5.14 -3.51 23.06
N GLY A 178 -4.38 -2.65 23.76
CA GLY A 178 -3.98 -2.89 25.15
C GLY A 178 -2.86 -3.92 25.34
N TYR A 179 -2.34 -4.51 24.26
CA TYR A 179 -1.17 -5.37 24.32
C TYR A 179 0.12 -4.55 24.28
N SER A 180 1.15 -4.99 25.01
CA SER A 180 2.47 -4.35 25.00
C SER A 180 3.44 -5.19 24.18
N TYR A 181 3.96 -4.64 23.09
CA TYR A 181 4.98 -5.31 22.28
C TYR A 181 6.35 -4.70 22.52
N ASP A 182 7.40 -5.53 22.50
CA ASP A 182 8.78 -5.05 22.44
C ASP A 182 9.14 -4.62 21.01
N TRP A 183 8.59 -3.48 20.60
CA TRP A 183 8.87 -2.90 19.29
C TRP A 183 10.34 -2.51 19.12
N ALA A 184 11.05 -2.17 20.21
CA ALA A 184 12.46 -1.81 20.12
C ALA A 184 13.29 -2.98 19.59
N ARG A 185 13.15 -4.16 20.19
CA ARG A 185 13.86 -5.36 19.75
C ARG A 185 13.36 -5.88 18.41
N THR A 186 12.05 -5.77 18.16
CA THR A 186 11.47 -6.14 16.85
C THR A 186 12.03 -5.29 15.72
N MET A 187 12.13 -3.97 15.91
CA MET A 187 12.67 -3.06 14.90
C MET A 187 14.19 -3.19 14.76
N GLU A 188 14.91 -3.61 15.80
CA GLU A 188 16.34 -3.95 15.69
C GLU A 188 16.57 -5.08 14.67
N VAL A 189 15.71 -6.10 14.64
CA VAL A 189 15.77 -7.17 13.61
C VAL A 189 15.56 -6.60 12.22
N ALA A 190 14.50 -5.80 12.03
CA ALA A 190 14.18 -5.19 10.75
C ALA A 190 15.33 -4.30 10.24
N HIS A 191 15.84 -3.39 11.07
CA HIS A 191 16.95 -2.51 10.71
C HIS A 191 18.25 -3.26 10.44
N THR A 192 18.52 -4.35 11.16
CA THR A 192 19.75 -5.13 11.01
C THR A 192 19.75 -5.95 9.72
N HIS A 193 18.62 -6.59 9.41
CA HIS A 193 18.56 -7.59 8.35
C HIS A 193 17.88 -7.08 7.06
N GLN A 194 17.01 -6.09 7.16
CA GLN A 194 16.19 -5.56 6.06
C GLN A 194 16.09 -4.03 6.14
N PRO A 195 17.22 -3.28 6.20
CA PRO A 195 17.20 -1.81 6.39
C PRO A 195 16.47 -1.05 5.28
N GLN A 196 16.28 -1.66 4.12
CA GLN A 196 15.55 -1.08 2.99
C GLN A 196 14.04 -1.36 3.00
N ALA A 197 13.56 -2.28 3.84
CA ALA A 197 12.14 -2.64 3.87
C ALA A 197 11.33 -1.53 4.54
N MET A 198 10.17 -1.22 3.98
CA MET A 198 9.19 -0.39 4.67
C MET A 198 8.58 -1.12 5.86
N VAL A 199 8.29 -0.39 6.92
CA VAL A 199 7.57 -0.88 8.09
C VAL A 199 6.18 -0.25 8.07
N PHE A 200 5.16 -1.08 7.91
CA PHE A 200 3.78 -0.62 7.85
C PHE A 200 3.20 -0.43 9.26
N ASN A 201 2.70 0.79 9.49
CA ASN A 201 1.74 1.24 10.52
C ASN A 201 2.13 1.10 12.01
N MET A 202 2.68 -0.04 12.42
CA MET A 202 3.04 -0.36 13.80
C MET A 202 4.55 -0.27 14.06
N GLY A 203 4.94 -0.24 15.34
CA GLY A 203 6.35 -0.19 15.74
C GLY A 203 7.02 1.15 15.40
N ALA A 204 8.02 1.13 14.52
CA ALA A 204 8.67 2.32 13.97
C ALA A 204 8.26 2.47 12.49
N PRO A 205 7.03 2.94 12.21
CA PRO A 205 6.50 2.93 10.85
C PRO A 205 7.30 3.85 9.93
N THR A 206 7.42 3.42 8.67
CA THR A 206 7.94 4.24 7.56
C THR A 206 6.86 4.53 6.52
N ILE A 207 5.76 3.78 6.54
CA ILE A 207 4.53 3.98 5.78
C ILE A 207 3.35 3.77 6.72
N ARG A 208 2.16 4.25 6.34
CA ARG A 208 0.97 4.15 7.19
C ARG A 208 -0.23 3.57 6.46
N TRP A 209 -1.13 3.01 7.25
CA TRP A 209 -2.48 2.72 6.81
C TRP A 209 -3.20 3.99 6.34
N VAL A 210 -4.03 3.89 5.30
CA VAL A 210 -4.80 5.02 4.78
C VAL A 210 -5.93 5.44 5.73
N GLY A 211 -6.43 4.52 6.57
CA GLY A 211 -7.52 4.78 7.51
C GLY A 211 -8.87 4.17 7.13
N ASN A 212 -8.91 3.30 6.11
CA ASN A 212 -10.06 2.48 5.74
C ASN A 212 -9.59 1.27 4.92
N GLU A 213 -10.42 0.23 4.87
CA GLU A 213 -10.21 -0.96 4.02
C GLU A 213 -11.01 -0.89 2.69
N ASP A 214 -11.54 0.29 2.35
CA ASP A 214 -12.17 0.56 1.05
C ASP A 214 -11.14 0.88 -0.04
N GLY A 215 -9.86 1.05 0.34
CA GLY A 215 -8.77 1.41 -0.56
C GLY A 215 -8.79 2.86 -1.02
N LEU A 216 -9.37 3.76 -0.20
CA LEU A 216 -9.64 5.14 -0.60
C LEU A 216 -8.79 6.14 0.18
N ALA A 217 -7.94 6.90 -0.51
CA ALA A 217 -7.26 8.03 0.08
C ALA A 217 -8.21 9.23 0.32
N SER A 218 -7.91 9.98 1.38
CA SER A 218 -8.49 11.30 1.61
C SER A 218 -8.00 12.30 0.56
N ASP A 219 -8.71 13.41 0.39
CA ASP A 219 -8.23 14.55 -0.38
C ASP A 219 -8.40 15.81 0.49
N PRO A 220 -7.31 16.42 0.98
CA PRO A 220 -5.90 16.18 0.62
C PRO A 220 -5.31 14.85 1.13
N VAL A 221 -4.25 14.41 0.45
CA VAL A 221 -3.33 13.36 0.93
C VAL A 221 -2.11 14.00 1.56
N GLU A 222 -1.98 13.87 2.88
CA GLU A 222 -0.82 14.34 3.64
C GLU A 222 0.15 13.20 3.93
N TYR A 223 1.43 13.44 3.71
CA TYR A 223 2.51 12.51 4.04
C TYR A 223 3.17 12.81 5.38
N VAL A 224 3.00 14.01 5.93
CA VAL A 224 3.53 14.35 7.25
C VAL A 224 2.41 14.28 8.27
N VAL A 225 2.50 13.34 9.21
CA VAL A 225 1.41 13.07 10.17
C VAL A 225 1.94 12.97 11.60
N HIS A 226 1.06 13.24 12.56
CA HIS A 226 1.33 13.12 14.00
C HIS A 226 0.76 11.84 14.62
N HIS A 227 -0.02 11.08 13.86
CA HIS A 227 -0.63 9.86 14.35
C HIS A 227 -0.98 8.90 13.20
N THR A 228 -1.18 7.64 13.56
CA THR A 228 -1.78 6.62 12.69
C THR A 228 -2.94 5.95 13.42
N GLN A 229 -3.94 5.49 12.68
CA GLN A 229 -5.02 4.66 13.23
C GLN A 229 -4.58 3.20 13.25
N MET A 230 -5.11 2.45 14.22
CA MET A 230 -4.66 1.08 14.47
C MET A 230 -5.32 0.06 13.53
N SER A 231 -6.62 0.16 13.31
CA SER A 231 -7.38 -0.77 12.45
C SER A 231 -8.73 -0.17 12.02
N ASN A 232 -9.44 -0.87 11.15
CA ASN A 232 -10.80 -0.51 10.71
C ASN A 232 -11.90 -0.76 11.76
N TYR A 233 -11.55 -1.43 12.87
CA TYR A 233 -12.50 -1.92 13.88
C TYR A 233 -12.55 -1.04 15.14
N THR A 234 -11.56 -0.16 15.33
CA THR A 234 -11.48 0.70 16.51
C THR A 234 -11.08 2.12 16.16
N VAL A 235 -11.39 3.06 17.05
CA VAL A 235 -10.94 4.46 16.94
C VAL A 235 -9.57 4.69 17.58
N VAL A 236 -8.85 3.63 17.93
CA VAL A 236 -7.56 3.71 18.60
C VAL A 236 -6.52 4.24 17.62
N SER A 237 -5.72 5.20 18.07
CA SER A 237 -4.61 5.76 17.31
C SER A 237 -3.32 5.75 18.12
N THR A 238 -2.21 5.60 17.40
CA THR A 238 -0.87 5.80 17.95
C THR A 238 -0.44 7.23 17.69
N GLN A 239 -0.15 7.97 18.76
CA GLN A 239 0.34 9.33 18.69
C GLN A 239 1.88 9.33 18.68
N PHE A 240 2.47 10.10 17.77
CA PHE A 240 3.92 10.26 17.69
C PHE A 240 4.38 11.49 18.48
N ALA A 241 5.56 11.40 19.10
CA ALA A 241 6.14 12.52 19.84
C ALA A 241 6.46 13.71 18.91
N GLU A 242 6.87 13.41 17.68
CA GLU A 242 7.15 14.35 16.61
C GLU A 242 6.41 13.89 15.35
N ALA A 243 6.16 14.79 14.40
CA ALA A 243 5.58 14.38 13.12
C ALA A 243 6.56 13.48 12.36
N LEU A 244 6.01 12.57 11.56
CA LEU A 244 6.76 11.64 10.72
C LEU A 244 6.30 11.77 9.27
N TYR A 245 7.23 11.59 8.32
CA TYR A 245 6.87 11.39 6.92
C TYR A 245 6.42 9.93 6.76
N LEU A 246 5.11 9.70 6.64
CA LEU A 246 4.47 8.40 6.45
C LEU A 246 3.49 8.51 5.28
N PRO A 247 3.92 8.18 4.05
CA PRO A 247 3.00 8.13 2.93
C PRO A 247 1.99 6.99 3.14
N PRO A 248 0.72 7.18 2.72
CA PRO A 248 -0.32 6.17 2.87
C PRO A 248 -0.17 5.03 1.87
N GLU A 249 -0.48 3.83 2.36
CA GLU A 249 -0.88 2.69 1.56
C GLU A 249 -2.39 2.48 1.70
N CYS A 250 -3.08 2.33 0.56
CA CYS A 250 -4.49 2.00 0.46
C CYS A 250 -4.61 0.48 0.26
N ASP A 251 -4.84 -0.24 1.34
CA ASP A 251 -5.10 -1.67 1.34
C ASP A 251 -6.59 -1.96 1.13
N VAL A 252 -6.89 -2.91 0.25
CA VAL A 252 -8.27 -3.30 -0.08
C VAL A 252 -8.31 -4.68 -0.71
N SER A 253 -9.34 -5.47 -0.41
CA SER A 253 -9.56 -6.76 -1.07
C SER A 253 -10.23 -6.61 -2.44
N VAL A 254 -9.93 -7.49 -3.38
CA VAL A 254 -10.72 -7.66 -4.61
C VAL A 254 -12.11 -8.18 -4.27
N ARG A 255 -12.28 -8.87 -3.15
CA ARG A 255 -13.56 -9.41 -2.63
C ARG A 255 -14.08 -8.55 -1.47
N ARG A 256 -15.16 -8.97 -0.81
CA ARG A 256 -15.61 -8.33 0.45
C ARG A 256 -14.71 -8.74 1.62
N GLY A 257 -14.38 -10.02 1.72
CA GLY A 257 -13.44 -10.58 2.70
C GLY A 257 -12.00 -10.53 2.22
N TRP A 258 -11.07 -10.66 3.17
CA TRP A 258 -9.64 -10.80 2.91
C TRP A 258 -9.28 -12.23 2.52
N PHE A 259 -9.84 -13.24 3.17
CA PHE A 259 -9.63 -14.65 2.79
C PHE A 259 -10.64 -15.09 1.72
N TRP A 260 -10.30 -16.13 0.98
CA TRP A 260 -11.22 -16.66 -0.04
C TRP A 260 -12.40 -17.37 0.63
N ALA A 261 -13.61 -17.06 0.16
CA ALA A 261 -14.85 -17.73 0.49
C ALA A 261 -15.68 -17.98 -0.78
N GLU A 262 -16.32 -19.14 -0.84
CA GLU A 262 -17.05 -19.62 -2.03
C GLU A 262 -18.24 -18.73 -2.42
N ASP A 263 -18.91 -18.12 -1.44
CA ASP A 263 -20.09 -17.26 -1.65
C ASP A 263 -19.74 -15.76 -1.76
N ASP A 264 -18.45 -15.40 -1.72
CA ASP A 264 -18.00 -14.02 -1.98
C ASP A 264 -17.76 -13.82 -3.49
N GLU A 265 -17.81 -12.59 -3.96
CA GLU A 265 -17.66 -12.26 -5.38
C GLU A 265 -16.68 -11.08 -5.53
N PRO A 266 -15.87 -11.05 -6.59
CA PRO A 266 -14.95 -9.95 -6.78
C PRO A 266 -15.68 -8.66 -7.16
N LYS A 267 -15.10 -7.53 -6.74
CA LYS A 267 -15.43 -6.19 -7.20
C LYS A 267 -15.37 -6.13 -8.72
N SER A 268 -16.23 -5.30 -9.32
CA SER A 268 -16.21 -5.06 -10.76
C SER A 268 -14.94 -4.29 -11.19
N LEU A 269 -14.60 -4.40 -12.48
CA LEU A 269 -13.52 -3.61 -13.08
C LEU A 269 -13.70 -2.10 -12.83
N GLU A 270 -14.92 -1.57 -12.97
CA GLU A 270 -15.19 -0.15 -12.75
C GLU A 270 -14.89 0.28 -11.31
N HIS A 271 -15.21 -0.57 -10.34
CA HIS A 271 -14.90 -0.33 -8.93
C HIS A 271 -13.38 -0.35 -8.69
N LEU A 272 -12.65 -1.35 -9.20
CA LEU A 272 -11.19 -1.40 -9.07
C LEU A 272 -10.50 -0.18 -9.71
N LEU A 273 -10.98 0.29 -10.86
CA LEU A 273 -10.47 1.51 -11.46
C LEU A 273 -10.82 2.75 -10.62
N ALA A 274 -12.00 2.81 -10.01
CA ALA A 274 -12.35 3.92 -9.12
C ALA A 274 -11.40 3.98 -7.92
N ILE A 275 -11.07 2.82 -7.33
CA ILE A 275 -10.06 2.67 -6.28
C ILE A 275 -8.70 3.18 -6.77
N TYR A 276 -8.24 2.77 -7.97
CA TYR A 276 -6.96 3.25 -8.53
C TYR A 276 -6.90 4.77 -8.64
N TYR A 277 -7.96 5.42 -9.15
CA TYR A 277 -8.03 6.88 -9.22
C TYR A 277 -8.07 7.55 -7.84
N ARG A 278 -8.62 6.86 -6.82
CA ARG A 278 -8.72 7.32 -5.44
C ARG A 278 -7.57 6.90 -4.52
N SER A 279 -6.58 6.18 -5.05
CA SER A 279 -5.35 5.77 -4.37
C SER A 279 -4.14 6.32 -5.12
N VAL A 280 -3.63 5.59 -6.12
CA VAL A 280 -2.50 5.99 -6.98
C VAL A 280 -2.76 7.34 -7.64
N GLY A 281 -3.98 7.58 -8.12
CA GLY A 281 -4.39 8.86 -8.71
C GLY A 281 -4.37 10.06 -7.75
N LEU A 282 -4.33 9.83 -6.43
CA LEU A 282 -4.18 10.84 -5.39
C LEU A 282 -2.79 10.83 -4.72
N GLY A 283 -1.88 9.95 -5.17
CA GLY A 283 -0.51 9.87 -4.68
C GLY A 283 -0.34 8.96 -3.47
N ALA A 284 -1.29 8.06 -3.21
CA ALA A 284 -1.10 6.94 -2.28
C ALA A 284 -0.65 5.68 -3.04
N ASN A 285 0.00 4.72 -2.39
CA ASN A 285 0.14 3.39 -2.99
C ASN A 285 -1.17 2.60 -2.82
N LEU A 286 -1.38 1.61 -3.69
CA LEU A 286 -2.47 0.65 -3.63
C LEU A 286 -1.91 -0.74 -3.34
N LEU A 287 -2.43 -1.40 -2.29
CA LEU A 287 -2.16 -2.80 -1.99
C LEU A 287 -3.45 -3.61 -2.19
N LEU A 288 -3.60 -4.25 -3.35
CA LEU A 288 -4.81 -4.98 -3.72
C LEU A 288 -4.70 -6.45 -3.28
N ASN A 289 -5.56 -6.89 -2.36
CA ASN A 289 -5.62 -8.29 -1.93
C ASN A 289 -6.38 -9.17 -2.95
N VAL A 290 -5.81 -10.33 -3.27
CA VAL A 290 -6.41 -11.37 -4.13
C VAL A 290 -6.21 -12.72 -3.45
N PRO A 291 -7.20 -13.28 -2.74
CA PRO A 291 -6.96 -14.47 -1.94
C PRO A 291 -6.94 -15.75 -2.77
N PRO A 292 -5.91 -16.61 -2.63
CA PRO A 292 -5.95 -17.95 -3.17
C PRO A 292 -7.03 -18.80 -2.50
N ASP A 293 -7.65 -19.68 -3.27
CA ASP A 293 -8.70 -20.58 -2.82
C ASP A 293 -8.15 -21.83 -2.10
N ARG A 294 -9.02 -22.77 -1.74
CA ARG A 294 -8.64 -24.01 -1.03
C ARG A 294 -7.74 -24.95 -1.84
N ARG A 295 -7.65 -24.80 -3.17
CA ARG A 295 -6.70 -25.54 -3.99
C ARG A 295 -5.30 -24.93 -3.89
N GLY A 296 -5.17 -23.69 -3.41
CA GLY A 296 -3.96 -22.89 -3.52
C GLY A 296 -3.81 -22.25 -4.90
N ARG A 297 -4.93 -22.03 -5.61
CA ARG A 297 -4.99 -21.36 -6.92
C ARG A 297 -5.74 -20.04 -6.78
N ILE A 298 -5.59 -19.13 -7.74
CA ILE A 298 -6.48 -17.97 -7.80
C ILE A 298 -7.83 -18.38 -8.38
N ASP A 299 -8.92 -17.89 -7.79
CA ASP A 299 -10.26 -18.06 -8.33
C ASP A 299 -10.33 -17.50 -9.76
N ALA A 300 -11.01 -18.20 -10.67
CA ALA A 300 -11.10 -17.79 -12.07
C ALA A 300 -11.81 -16.45 -12.26
N ALA A 301 -12.79 -16.12 -11.41
CA ALA A 301 -13.47 -14.83 -11.44
C ALA A 301 -12.51 -13.69 -11.02
N ASP A 302 -11.70 -13.93 -9.99
CA ASP A 302 -10.71 -12.95 -9.50
C ASP A 302 -9.62 -12.74 -10.55
N ALA A 303 -9.06 -13.82 -11.08
CA ALA A 303 -8.04 -13.76 -12.13
C ALA A 303 -8.54 -12.99 -13.36
N ALA A 304 -9.80 -13.19 -13.78
CA ALA A 304 -10.38 -12.49 -14.91
C ALA A 304 -10.51 -10.98 -14.67
N VAL A 305 -11.05 -10.54 -13.53
CA VAL A 305 -11.24 -9.11 -13.27
C VAL A 305 -9.94 -8.39 -12.97
N VAL A 306 -9.00 -9.04 -12.26
CA VAL A 306 -7.69 -8.47 -11.92
C VAL A 306 -6.81 -8.34 -13.17
N THR A 307 -6.87 -9.31 -14.09
CA THR A 307 -6.22 -9.18 -15.40
C THR A 307 -6.82 -8.03 -16.20
N ALA A 308 -8.16 -7.94 -16.27
CA ALA A 308 -8.84 -6.85 -16.96
C ALA A 308 -8.49 -5.48 -16.36
N PHE A 309 -8.33 -5.40 -15.04
CA PHE A 309 -7.86 -4.20 -14.35
C PHE A 309 -6.45 -3.80 -14.79
N GLY A 310 -5.49 -4.72 -14.76
CA GLY A 310 -4.13 -4.45 -15.23
C GLY A 310 -4.05 -4.06 -16.71
N ASP A 311 -4.83 -4.73 -17.56
CA ASP A 311 -4.93 -4.41 -18.98
C ASP A 311 -5.49 -3.01 -19.22
N GLU A 312 -6.54 -2.62 -18.49
CA GLU A 312 -7.16 -1.31 -18.61
C GLU A 312 -6.26 -0.19 -18.07
N VAL A 313 -5.60 -0.38 -16.92
CA VAL A 313 -4.61 0.57 -16.39
C VAL A 313 -3.48 0.79 -17.39
N ARG A 314 -2.96 -0.29 -17.98
CA ARG A 314 -1.91 -0.24 -19.02
C ARG A 314 -2.40 0.44 -20.29
N ALA A 315 -3.62 0.16 -20.73
CA ALA A 315 -4.22 0.79 -21.90
C ALA A 315 -4.37 2.31 -21.70
N ARG A 316 -4.74 2.76 -20.50
CA ARG A 316 -4.89 4.19 -20.18
C ARG A 316 -3.56 4.90 -19.97
N PHE A 317 -2.64 4.29 -19.22
CA PHE A 317 -1.49 5.00 -18.64
C PHE A 317 -0.13 4.47 -19.08
N GLY A 318 -0.08 3.41 -19.90
CA GLY A 318 1.17 2.77 -20.34
C GLY A 318 1.95 3.49 -21.45
N ASP A 319 1.34 4.49 -22.12
CA ASP A 319 1.97 5.30 -23.18
C ASP A 319 1.75 6.81 -22.93
N PRO A 320 2.37 7.40 -21.89
CA PRO A 320 2.26 8.82 -21.62
C PRO A 320 3.01 9.67 -22.65
N VAL A 321 2.55 10.91 -22.85
CA VAL A 321 3.41 11.98 -23.38
C VAL A 321 4.00 12.72 -22.19
N ALA A 322 5.31 12.59 -22.00
CA ALA A 322 6.05 13.32 -20.98
C ALA A 322 6.33 14.76 -21.43
N ALA A 323 6.01 15.73 -20.58
CA ALA A 323 6.29 17.13 -20.85
C ALA A 323 7.69 17.54 -20.39
N ALA A 324 8.36 18.42 -21.13
CA ALA A 324 9.53 19.12 -20.64
C ALA A 324 9.07 20.24 -19.69
N VAL A 325 9.33 20.07 -18.39
CA VAL A 325 8.93 21.04 -17.36
C VAL A 325 10.00 22.11 -17.14
N THR A 326 9.59 23.38 -17.14
CA THR A 326 10.47 24.53 -16.89
C THR A 326 9.77 25.53 -15.97
N ARG A 327 10.47 25.98 -14.92
CA ARG A 327 9.95 27.03 -14.03
C ARG A 327 9.98 28.37 -14.75
N THR A 328 8.83 29.03 -14.87
CA THR A 328 8.66 30.29 -15.59
C THR A 328 8.34 31.48 -14.67
N GLY A 329 7.93 31.20 -13.43
CA GLY A 329 7.70 32.20 -12.39
C GLY A 329 7.98 31.67 -10.99
N ASP A 330 7.58 32.42 -9.97
CA ASP A 330 7.78 32.04 -8.58
C ASP A 330 6.98 30.76 -8.24
N THR A 331 5.73 30.67 -8.69
CA THR A 331 4.84 29.52 -8.47
C THR A 331 4.47 28.80 -9.78
N THR A 332 4.87 29.35 -10.92
CA THR A 332 4.40 28.93 -12.25
C THR A 332 5.45 28.10 -12.99
N TRP A 333 4.98 27.03 -13.61
CA TRP A 333 5.75 26.10 -14.44
C TRP A 333 5.09 25.93 -15.79
N ARG A 334 5.90 25.83 -16.84
CA ARG A 334 5.47 25.46 -18.19
C ARG A 334 5.81 24.00 -18.44
N ALA A 335 4.82 23.24 -18.87
CA ALA A 335 4.96 21.85 -19.32
C ALA A 335 4.83 21.82 -20.85
N ASP A 336 5.96 21.70 -21.55
CA ASP A 336 6.02 21.69 -23.01
C ASP A 336 5.86 20.26 -23.56
N LEU A 337 4.84 20.03 -24.39
CA LEU A 337 4.50 18.74 -25.00
C LEU A 337 5.13 18.55 -26.39
N GLY A 338 5.92 19.52 -26.85
CA GLY A 338 6.63 19.48 -28.12
C GLY A 338 5.90 20.17 -29.27
N ASP A 339 6.21 19.72 -30.49
CA ASP A 339 5.82 20.43 -31.70
C ASP A 339 4.40 20.15 -32.20
N GLU A 340 3.87 18.97 -31.93
CA GLU A 340 2.55 18.59 -32.40
C GLU A 340 1.51 18.75 -31.28
N PRO A 341 0.38 19.45 -31.53
CA PRO A 341 -0.68 19.55 -30.53
C PRO A 341 -1.22 18.18 -30.13
N VAL A 342 -1.25 17.92 -28.83
CA VAL A 342 -1.76 16.68 -28.22
C VAL A 342 -3.20 16.90 -27.77
N LYS A 343 -4.14 16.10 -28.30
CA LYS A 343 -5.48 15.97 -27.71
C LYS A 343 -5.40 14.96 -26.57
N LEU A 344 -5.48 15.49 -25.34
CA LEU A 344 -5.35 14.74 -24.10
C LEU A 344 -6.68 14.69 -23.35
N ASP A 345 -6.83 13.72 -22.46
CA ASP A 345 -7.97 13.59 -21.54
C ASP A 345 -7.56 13.34 -20.09
N HIS A 346 -6.28 13.10 -19.81
CA HIS A 346 -5.75 13.07 -18.45
C HIS A 346 -4.42 13.82 -18.34
N VAL A 347 -4.17 14.35 -17.14
CA VAL A 347 -2.90 14.96 -16.74
C VAL A 347 -2.50 14.40 -15.39
N LEU A 348 -1.29 13.83 -15.30
CA LEU A 348 -0.64 13.48 -14.04
C LEU A 348 0.38 14.57 -13.71
N VAL A 349 0.28 15.13 -12.52
CA VAL A 349 1.26 16.08 -11.96
C VAL A 349 2.00 15.37 -10.83
N ARG A 350 3.33 15.45 -10.78
CA ARG A 350 4.14 14.92 -9.68
C ARG A 350 5.02 15.99 -9.05
N GLU A 351 5.08 15.98 -7.73
CA GLU A 351 5.91 16.88 -6.95
C GLU A 351 7.34 16.33 -6.82
N ASP A 352 8.33 17.23 -6.77
CA ASP A 352 9.70 16.87 -6.35
C ASP A 352 9.74 16.76 -4.82
N LEU A 353 9.59 15.55 -4.33
CA LEU A 353 9.51 15.22 -2.91
C LEU A 353 10.88 15.20 -2.21
N THR A 354 12.00 15.45 -2.90
CA THR A 354 13.34 15.41 -2.28
C THR A 354 13.53 16.44 -1.16
N ALA A 355 12.72 17.50 -1.15
CA ALA A 355 12.68 18.52 -0.10
C ALA A 355 11.42 18.44 0.78
N GLY A 356 10.74 17.28 0.79
CA GLY A 356 9.46 17.04 1.46
C GLY A 356 8.25 17.43 0.61
N GLN A 357 7.05 17.11 1.09
CA GLN A 357 5.79 17.52 0.45
C GLN A 357 5.52 19.00 0.77
N ARG A 358 5.32 19.82 -0.26
CA ARG A 358 5.19 21.29 -0.19
C ARG A 358 3.92 21.81 -0.85
N VAL A 359 3.44 21.17 -1.92
CA VAL A 359 2.26 21.63 -2.67
C VAL A 359 1.01 21.49 -1.80
N ALA A 360 0.42 22.62 -1.43
CA ALA A 360 -0.85 22.70 -0.71
C ALA A 360 -2.04 22.86 -1.67
N ARG A 361 -1.81 23.50 -2.82
CA ARG A 361 -2.79 23.64 -3.91
C ARG A 361 -2.06 23.68 -5.25
N HIS A 362 -2.71 23.20 -6.29
CA HIS A 362 -2.23 23.33 -7.66
C HIS A 362 -3.34 23.65 -8.65
N GLU A 363 -2.96 24.24 -9.76
CA GLU A 363 -3.83 24.50 -10.91
C GLU A 363 -3.15 24.06 -12.20
N VAL A 364 -3.94 23.51 -13.13
CA VAL A 364 -3.53 23.16 -14.49
C VAL A 364 -4.32 24.03 -15.45
N ARG A 365 -3.61 24.80 -16.27
CA ARG A 365 -4.19 25.76 -17.21
C ARG A 365 -3.77 25.47 -18.64
N LEU A 366 -4.68 25.77 -19.56
CA LEU A 366 -4.47 25.70 -21.00
C LEU A 366 -4.86 27.03 -21.66
N GLY A 367 -3.88 27.74 -22.23
CA GLY A 367 -4.11 29.06 -22.83
C GLY A 367 -4.76 30.04 -21.84
N GLY A 368 -4.36 29.98 -20.56
CA GLY A 368 -4.93 30.75 -19.45
C GLY A 368 -6.24 30.21 -18.87
N THR A 369 -6.88 29.22 -19.50
CA THR A 369 -8.12 28.61 -19.00
C THR A 369 -7.81 27.51 -17.98
N LEU A 370 -8.42 27.57 -16.79
CA LEU A 370 -8.31 26.52 -15.79
C LEU A 370 -9.02 25.25 -16.28
N VAL A 371 -8.30 24.13 -16.36
CA VAL A 371 -8.84 22.82 -16.78
C VAL A 371 -8.84 21.78 -15.68
N ALA A 372 -7.99 21.93 -14.66
CA ALA A 372 -7.99 21.11 -13.45
C ALA A 372 -7.39 21.89 -12.27
N ALA A 373 -7.79 21.54 -11.05
CA ALA A 373 -7.23 22.07 -9.82
C ALA A 373 -7.41 21.06 -8.68
N GLY A 374 -6.61 21.16 -7.64
CA GLY A 374 -6.73 20.35 -6.44
C GLY A 374 -5.85 20.83 -5.30
N GLY A 375 -5.87 20.10 -4.19
CA GLY A 375 -5.01 20.34 -3.03
C GLY A 375 -3.60 19.81 -3.25
N THR A 376 -3.21 18.83 -2.44
CA THR A 376 -1.88 18.22 -2.49
C THR A 376 -1.62 17.51 -3.82
N VAL A 377 -0.33 17.46 -4.20
CA VAL A 377 0.15 16.71 -5.38
C VAL A 377 0.90 15.46 -4.95
N GLY A 378 1.94 15.59 -4.13
CA GLY A 378 2.68 14.43 -3.63
C GLY A 378 3.34 13.61 -4.74
N ALA A 379 3.33 12.29 -4.57
CA ALA A 379 3.88 11.31 -5.52
C ALA A 379 3.12 11.27 -6.85
N GLY A 380 1.89 11.80 -6.89
CA GLY A 380 1.11 11.89 -8.11
C GLY A 380 -0.30 12.43 -7.88
N ARG A 381 -0.74 13.31 -8.78
CA ARG A 381 -2.12 13.77 -8.86
C ARG A 381 -2.65 13.63 -10.28
N LEU A 382 -3.54 12.68 -10.47
CA LEU A 382 -4.18 12.38 -11.75
C LEU A 382 -5.48 13.16 -11.89
N HIS A 383 -5.58 13.91 -12.97
CA HIS A 383 -6.79 14.65 -13.35
C HIS A 383 -7.37 14.10 -14.62
N VAL A 384 -8.70 14.03 -14.67
CA VAL A 384 -9.46 13.92 -15.92
C VAL A 384 -9.73 15.33 -16.41
N VAL A 385 -9.46 15.60 -17.68
CA VAL A 385 -9.62 16.93 -18.27
C VAL A 385 -10.33 16.83 -19.62
N ASP A 386 -11.15 17.83 -19.96
CA ASP A 386 -11.63 18.02 -21.33
C ASP A 386 -10.96 19.25 -21.93
N ALA A 387 -9.80 19.03 -22.54
CA ALA A 387 -8.97 20.09 -23.09
C ALA A 387 -8.91 20.00 -24.63
N PRO A 388 -8.99 21.11 -25.39
CA PRO A 388 -8.63 21.11 -26.81
C PRO A 388 -7.17 20.65 -27.01
N ALA A 389 -6.82 20.28 -28.24
CA ALA A 389 -5.44 19.87 -28.54
C ALA A 389 -4.46 21.00 -28.22
N THR A 390 -3.37 20.68 -27.53
CA THR A 390 -2.40 21.67 -27.05
C THR A 390 -0.95 21.19 -27.16
N ARG A 391 -0.03 22.14 -27.27
CA ARG A 391 1.41 21.92 -27.23
C ARG A 391 2.02 22.20 -25.85
N GLU A 392 1.24 22.77 -24.94
CA GLU A 392 1.73 23.15 -23.62
C GLU A 392 0.61 23.24 -22.58
N LEU A 393 1.01 23.12 -21.31
CA LEU A 393 0.20 23.40 -20.14
C LEU A 393 0.97 24.37 -19.23
N GLU A 394 0.22 25.17 -18.49
CA GLU A 394 0.75 25.96 -17.37
C GLU A 394 0.32 25.31 -16.06
N ILE A 395 1.27 25.05 -15.17
CA ILE A 395 1.05 24.47 -13.85
C ILE A 395 1.40 25.52 -12.81
N GLU A 396 0.45 25.88 -11.96
CA GLU A 396 0.68 26.76 -10.83
C GLU A 396 0.68 25.94 -9.54
N LEU A 397 1.71 26.12 -8.71
CA LEU A 397 1.88 25.44 -7.43
C LEU A 397 1.87 26.44 -6.28
N GLU A 398 0.96 26.26 -5.33
CA GLU A 398 0.92 27.00 -4.08
C GLU A 398 1.57 26.15 -2.97
N GLY A 399 2.63 26.67 -2.36
CA GLY A 399 3.38 25.99 -1.31
C GLY A 399 4.80 26.56 -1.18
N PRO A 400 5.32 26.79 0.05
CA PRO A 400 6.68 27.28 0.24
C PRO A 400 7.71 26.32 -0.38
N ASP A 401 8.49 26.83 -1.33
CA ASP A 401 9.50 26.08 -2.08
C ASP A 401 8.95 24.85 -2.85
N ALA A 402 7.67 24.85 -3.20
CA ALA A 402 7.06 23.79 -4.00
C ALA A 402 7.73 23.64 -5.37
N ARG A 403 7.99 22.39 -5.76
CA ARG A 403 8.71 22.04 -6.99
C ARG A 403 7.98 20.97 -7.76
N LEU A 404 7.89 21.18 -9.06
CA LEU A 404 7.35 20.22 -10.00
C LEU A 404 8.45 19.25 -10.45
N ALA A 405 8.23 17.94 -10.29
CA ALA A 405 9.13 16.92 -10.81
C ALA A 405 8.77 16.54 -12.24
N GLU A 406 7.49 16.28 -12.49
CA GLU A 406 7.04 15.67 -13.74
C GLU A 406 5.60 16.07 -14.06
N VAL A 407 5.31 16.18 -15.35
CA VAL A 407 3.96 16.25 -15.89
C VAL A 407 3.84 15.25 -17.03
N LEU A 408 2.90 14.32 -16.91
CA LEU A 408 2.55 13.36 -17.95
C LEU A 408 1.13 13.64 -18.44
N VAL A 409 0.89 13.51 -19.74
CA VAL A 409 -0.46 13.61 -20.31
C VAL A 409 -0.81 12.35 -21.07
N TYR A 410 -2.11 11.99 -21.04
CA TYR A 410 -2.58 10.72 -21.58
C TYR A 410 -3.75 10.90 -22.55
N ARG A 411 -3.93 9.90 -23.41
CA ARG A 411 -4.99 9.81 -24.42
C ARG A 411 -5.79 8.53 -24.17
N THR A 412 -6.45 8.48 -23.03
CA THR A 412 -7.11 7.26 -22.54
C THR A 412 -8.37 6.91 -23.33
N GLY A 413 -9.03 7.89 -23.96
CA GLY A 413 -10.37 7.74 -24.53
C GLY A 413 -11.49 7.88 -23.50
N HIS A 414 -11.17 8.07 -22.22
CA HIS A 414 -12.12 8.21 -21.12
C HIS A 414 -12.16 9.65 -20.62
N ARG A 415 -13.35 10.27 -20.67
CA ARG A 415 -13.55 11.68 -20.26
C ARG A 415 -14.17 11.84 -18.87
N THR A 416 -14.33 10.74 -18.16
CA THR A 416 -14.87 10.71 -16.79
C THR A 416 -14.07 9.73 -15.97
N ALA A 417 -13.82 10.07 -14.71
CA ALA A 417 -13.26 9.13 -13.75
C ALA A 417 -14.32 8.08 -13.39
N PRO A 418 -13.93 6.81 -13.20
CA PRO A 418 -14.78 5.81 -12.56
C PRO A 418 -15.17 6.25 -11.14
N VAL A 419 -16.33 5.80 -10.68
CA VAL A 419 -16.89 6.20 -9.38
C VAL A 419 -17.01 4.97 -8.48
N VAL A 420 -16.62 5.12 -7.21
CA VAL A 420 -16.80 4.08 -6.21
C VAL A 420 -18.31 3.89 -5.97
N PRO A 421 -18.84 2.66 -5.97
CA PRO A 421 -20.25 2.42 -5.67
C PRO A 421 -20.66 3.04 -4.32
N GLU A 422 -21.76 3.80 -4.29
CA GLU A 422 -22.21 4.52 -3.08
C GLU A 422 -22.61 3.59 -1.93
N ASP A 423 -22.93 2.34 -2.23
CA ASP A 423 -23.42 1.31 -1.31
C ASP A 423 -22.32 0.32 -0.87
N TYR A 424 -21.08 0.50 -1.31
CA TYR A 424 -19.97 -0.32 -0.86
C TYR A 424 -19.28 0.30 0.37
N THR A 425 -19.12 -0.52 1.41
CA THR A 425 -18.24 -0.23 2.54
C THR A 425 -17.65 -1.56 3.00
N ALA A 426 -16.33 -1.58 3.16
CA ALA A 426 -15.60 -2.71 3.73
C ALA A 426 -16.10 -3.01 5.15
N PRO A 427 -15.98 -4.25 5.63
CA PRO A 427 -16.36 -4.59 7.01
C PRO A 427 -15.63 -3.71 8.04
N THR A 428 -16.39 -3.06 8.93
CA THR A 428 -15.87 -2.27 10.07
C THR A 428 -16.14 -2.92 11.42
N ASP A 429 -16.88 -4.03 11.42
CA ASP A 429 -17.15 -4.83 12.61
C ASP A 429 -16.20 -6.03 12.63
N TYR A 430 -15.71 -6.37 13.82
CA TYR A 430 -14.87 -7.55 14.00
C TYR A 430 -15.58 -8.80 13.43
N PRO A 431 -14.89 -9.65 12.66
CA PRO A 431 -15.48 -10.89 12.16
C PRO A 431 -16.00 -11.76 13.31
N GLU A 432 -17.21 -12.30 13.14
CA GLU A 432 -17.75 -13.31 14.07
C GLU A 432 -17.00 -14.64 13.88
N ASP A 433 -16.63 -15.30 14.98
CA ASP A 433 -16.05 -16.66 14.97
C ASP A 433 -17.11 -17.72 14.58
#